data_AF-A0A382ZVS9-F1
#
_entry.id   AF-A0A382ZVS9-F1
#
_cell.length_a   1.000
_cell.length_b   1.000
_cell.length_c   1.000
_cell.angle_alpha   90.00
_cell.angle_beta   90.00
_cell.angle_gamma   90.00
#
_symmetry.space_group_name_H-M   'P 1'
#
loop_
_entity.id
_entity.type
_entity.pdbx_description
1 polymer ?
#
loop_
_entity_poly.entity_id
_entity_poly.type
_entity_poly.pdbx_seq_one_letter_code
_entity_poly.pdbx_strand_id
1 'polypeptide(L)'
;MAVRMLNLDEKYARDMVDHALAEDPNECCGILAGKNCEVDKIYRMVNTESSPYRYNLDPQEQIQVDRDISDTGRKMMAIYHSHTHSEAYPSTTDIRLANPWYMDIV
;
A
#
# COMPACT_ATOMS: atom_id res chain seq x y z
N MET A 1 3.16 -6.65 -24.14
CA MET A 1 3.08 -5.61 -23.10
C MET A 1 4.37 -5.66 -22.29
N ALA A 2 5.01 -4.52 -22.02
CA ALA A 2 6.20 -4.51 -21.18
C ALA A 2 5.76 -4.66 -19.72
N VAL A 3 6.27 -5.69 -19.04
CA VAL A 3 6.15 -5.81 -17.58
C VAL A 3 6.97 -4.67 -16.98
N ARG A 4 6.33 -3.79 -16.20
CA ARG A 4 7.04 -2.76 -15.43
C ARG A 4 7.30 -3.29 -14.04
N MET A 5 8.57 -3.42 -13.68
CA MET A 5 9.01 -3.83 -12.36
C MET A 5 9.05 -2.61 -11.44
N LEU A 6 8.52 -2.73 -10.22
CA LEU A 6 8.63 -1.73 -9.17
C LEU A 6 9.94 -1.95 -8.41
N ASN A 7 10.75 -0.91 -8.26
CA ASN A 7 11.96 -0.92 -7.46
C ASN A 7 11.64 -0.36 -6.08
N LEU A 8 11.91 -1.17 -5.05
CA LEU A 8 11.66 -0.86 -3.65
C LEU A 8 12.97 -1.05 -2.88
N ASP A 9 13.48 0.03 -2.26
CA ASP A 9 14.60 -0.07 -1.32
C ASP A 9 14.22 -0.95 -0.13
N GLU A 10 15.18 -1.69 0.41
CA GLU A 10 15.00 -2.57 1.58
C GLU A 10 14.41 -1.83 2.78
N LYS A 11 14.73 -0.54 2.94
CA LYS A 11 14.18 0.30 4.02
C LYS A 11 12.65 0.42 3.96
N TYR A 12 12.05 0.49 2.76
CA TYR A 12 10.61 0.58 2.60
C TYR A 12 9.95 -0.77 2.76
N ALA A 13 10.58 -1.85 2.29
CA ALA A 13 10.11 -3.20 2.56
C ALA A 13 10.09 -3.50 4.07
N ARG A 14 11.14 -3.09 4.80
CA ARG A 14 11.19 -3.20 6.26
C ARG A 14 10.12 -2.33 6.93
N ASP A 15 9.92 -1.10 6.45
CA ASP A 15 8.88 -0.21 6.96
C ASP A 15 7.47 -0.84 6.83
N MET A 16 7.15 -1.47 5.69
CA MET A 16 5.91 -2.21 5.48
C MET A 16 5.75 -3.36 6.48
N VAL A 17 6.79 -4.16 6.69
CA VAL A 17 6.77 -5.27 7.65
C VAL A 17 6.61 -4.74 9.09
N ASP A 18 7.33 -3.70 9.46
CA ASP A 18 7.23 -3.07 10.78
C ASP A 18 5.82 -2.48 11.01
N HIS A 19 5.19 -1.96 9.96
CA HIS A 19 3.81 -1.48 10.02
C HIS A 19 2.82 -2.64 10.24
N ALA A 20 2.95 -3.73 9.47
CA ALA A 20 2.12 -4.91 9.62
C ALA A 20 2.22 -5.51 11.02
N LEU A 21 3.44 -5.60 11.57
CA LEU A 21 3.66 -6.10 12.93
C LEU A 21 3.09 -5.18 14.02
N ALA A 22 3.00 -3.88 13.77
CA ALA A 22 2.48 -2.91 14.74
C ALA A 22 0.94 -2.90 14.79
N GLU A 23 0.28 -3.19 13.67
CA GLU A 23 -1.19 -3.19 13.56
C GLU A 23 -1.84 -4.55 13.87
N ASP A 24 -1.04 -5.62 13.96
CA ASP A 24 -1.52 -6.95 14.37
C ASP A 24 -2.32 -6.85 15.70
N PRO A 25 -3.54 -7.43 15.77
CA PRO A 25 -4.10 -8.46 14.90
C PRO A 25 -4.81 -7.96 13.63
N ASN A 26 -4.93 -6.64 13.43
CA ASN A 26 -5.62 -6.07 12.27
C ASN A 26 -4.70 -5.97 11.06
N GLU A 27 -5.29 -5.94 9.86
CA GLU A 27 -4.53 -5.64 8.65
C GLU A 27 -4.10 -4.17 8.67
N CYS A 28 -2.82 -3.91 8.41
CA CYS A 28 -2.34 -2.57 8.08
C CYS A 28 -2.63 -2.25 6.60
N CYS A 29 -2.58 -0.97 6.23
CA CYS A 29 -2.60 -0.57 4.83
C CYS A 29 -1.80 0.71 4.59
N GLY A 30 -1.42 0.96 3.34
CA GLY A 30 -0.68 2.16 2.99
C GLY A 30 -0.45 2.35 1.50
N ILE A 31 0.25 3.45 1.18
CA ILE A 31 0.51 3.87 -0.19
C ILE A 31 2.02 3.99 -0.42
N LEU A 32 2.50 3.43 -1.54
CA LEU A 32 3.85 3.64 -2.05
C LEU A 32 3.81 4.67 -3.18
N ALA A 33 4.65 5.70 -3.06
CA ALA A 33 4.81 6.73 -4.08
C ALA A 33 6.26 6.87 -4.53
N GLY A 34 6.42 7.37 -5.75
CA GLY A 34 7.74 7.45 -6.36
C GLY A 34 7.75 8.07 -7.74
N LYS A 35 8.88 7.93 -8.43
CA LYS A 35 9.08 8.38 -9.82
C LYS A 35 9.77 7.28 -10.61
N ASN A 36 9.45 7.15 -11.91
CA ASN A 36 10.13 6.20 -12.81
C ASN A 36 10.22 4.74 -12.29
N CYS A 37 9.16 4.24 -11.66
CA CYS A 37 9.10 2.91 -11.03
C CYS A 37 10.06 2.71 -9.85
N GLU A 38 10.57 3.78 -9.25
CA GLU A 38 11.38 3.76 -8.04
C GLU A 38 10.60 4.41 -6.90
N VAL A 39 10.33 3.64 -5.85
CA VAL A 39 9.65 4.11 -4.64
C VAL A 39 10.60 4.96 -3.82
N ASP A 40 10.20 6.19 -3.51
CA ASP A 40 10.98 7.12 -2.69
C ASP A 40 10.19 7.66 -1.48
N LYS A 41 8.94 7.20 -1.31
CA LYS A 41 8.08 7.58 -0.19
C LYS A 41 7.05 6.48 0.12
N ILE A 42 6.86 6.23 1.41
CA ILE A 42 5.78 5.40 1.95
C ILE A 42 4.86 6.28 2.82
N TYR A 43 3.57 6.05 2.71
CA TYR A 43 2.55 6.58 3.60
C TYR A 43 1.89 5.40 4.30
N ARG A 44 2.14 5.27 5.61
CA ARG A 44 1.34 4.39 6.48
C ARG A 44 -0.04 5.03 6.63
N MET A 45 -1.09 4.27 6.40
CA MET A 45 -2.46 4.78 6.36
C MET A 45 -3.30 4.07 7.43
N VAL A 46 -4.33 4.76 7.91
CA VAL A 46 -5.32 4.18 8.83
C VAL A 46 -6.22 3.20 8.08
N ASN A 47 -6.32 1.98 8.61
CA ASN A 47 -7.35 1.03 8.22
C ASN A 47 -8.66 1.36 8.93
N THR A 48 -9.58 2.00 8.21
CA THR A 48 -10.89 2.40 8.74
C THR A 48 -11.82 1.23 9.10
N GLU A 49 -11.53 0.02 8.61
CA GLU A 49 -12.27 -1.20 8.99
C GLU A 49 -11.81 -1.75 10.34
N SER A 50 -10.60 -1.42 10.80
CA SER A 50 -10.00 -1.95 12.03
C SER A 50 -10.19 -3.46 12.15
N SER A 51 -9.84 -4.19 11.08
CA SER A 51 -10.25 -5.58 10.84
C SER A 51 -9.05 -6.46 10.50
N PRO A 52 -9.03 -7.73 10.95
CA PRO A 52 -7.98 -8.71 10.64
C PRO A 52 -8.13 -9.36 9.24
N TYR A 53 -9.17 -9.01 8.48
CA TYR A 53 -9.51 -9.69 7.21
C TYR A 53 -9.75 -8.76 6.02
N ARG A 54 -9.66 -7.44 6.23
CA ARG A 54 -9.87 -6.44 5.19
C ARG A 54 -9.33 -5.09 5.62
N TYR A 55 -8.97 -4.29 4.63
CA TYR A 55 -8.62 -2.90 4.81
C TYR A 55 -9.53 -1.95 4.03
N ASN A 56 -9.60 -0.70 4.52
CA ASN A 56 -10.09 0.42 3.74
C ASN A 56 -9.32 1.68 4.13
N LEU A 57 -8.67 2.31 3.16
CA LEU A 57 -7.84 3.50 3.36
C LEU A 57 -8.71 4.67 3.83
N ASP A 58 -8.25 5.41 4.85
CA ASP A 58 -8.95 6.61 5.30
C ASP A 58 -9.06 7.67 4.17
N PRO A 59 -10.27 8.12 3.79
CA PRO A 59 -10.45 9.08 2.70
C PRO A 59 -9.81 10.45 2.94
N GLN A 60 -9.71 10.92 4.20
CA GLN A 60 -9.07 12.19 4.52
C GLN A 60 -7.56 12.10 4.40
N GLU A 61 -6.97 10.96 4.78
CA GLU A 61 -5.55 10.70 4.54
C GLU A 61 -5.26 10.57 3.05
N GLN A 62 -6.13 9.92 2.28
CA GLN A 62 -5.97 9.80 0.82
C GLN A 62 -5.88 11.18 0.15
N ILE A 63 -6.74 12.12 0.55
CA ILE A 63 -6.68 13.51 0.04
C ILE A 63 -5.35 14.19 0.39
N GLN A 64 -4.79 13.92 1.57
CA GLN A 64 -3.50 14.49 1.98
C GLN A 64 -2.34 13.88 1.19
N VAL A 65 -2.37 12.56 0.99
CA VAL A 65 -1.39 11.84 0.17
C VAL A 65 -1.43 12.32 -1.27
N ASP A 66 -2.61 12.45 -1.87
CA ASP A 66 -2.78 12.94 -3.24
C ASP A 66 -2.19 14.34 -3.42
N ARG A 67 -2.39 15.23 -2.44
CA ARG A 67 -1.79 16.57 -2.44
C ARG A 67 -0.27 16.51 -2.38
N ASP A 68 0.31 15.75 -1.44
CA ASP A 68 1.77 15.63 -1.31
C ASP A 68 2.40 15.00 -2.56
N ILE A 69 1.76 13.98 -3.14
CA ILE A 69 2.20 13.34 -4.38
C ILE A 69 2.21 14.36 -5.52
N SER A 70 1.14 15.15 -5.65
CA SER A 70 1.03 16.22 -6.66
C SER A 70 2.11 17.30 -6.46
N ASP A 71 2.24 17.84 -5.25
CA ASP A 71 3.15 18.94 -4.92
C ASP A 71 4.61 18.56 -5.09
N THR A 72 4.94 17.28 -4.91
CA THR A 72 6.30 16.75 -5.03
C THR A 72 6.59 16.13 -6.40
N GLY A 73 5.60 16.14 -7.31
CA GLY A 73 5.70 15.57 -8.66
C GLY A 73 5.94 14.05 -8.65
N ARG A 74 5.48 13.36 -7.61
CA ARG A 74 5.50 11.90 -7.50
C ARG A 74 4.30 11.30 -8.23
N LYS A 75 4.25 9.98 -8.28
CA LYS A 75 3.07 9.21 -8.66
C LYS A 75 2.79 8.18 -7.58
N MET A 76 1.51 7.92 -7.33
CA MET A 76 1.09 6.72 -6.63
C MET A 76 1.47 5.50 -7.48
N MET A 77 2.20 4.57 -6.87
CA MET A 77 2.72 3.39 -7.56
C MET A 77 1.98 2.12 -7.14
N ALA A 78 1.75 1.98 -5.82
CA ALA A 78 1.09 0.82 -5.26
C ALA A 78 0.30 1.18 -4.01
N ILE A 79 -0.73 0.37 -3.74
CA ILE A 79 -1.28 0.16 -2.41
C ILE A 79 -0.57 -1.05 -1.82
N TYR A 80 -0.36 -1.05 -0.50
CA TYR A 80 -0.01 -2.26 0.21
C TYR A 80 -0.95 -2.50 1.39
N HIS A 81 -1.13 -3.75 1.74
CA HIS A 81 -1.77 -4.19 2.98
C HIS A 81 -1.09 -5.45 3.50
N SER A 82 -1.47 -5.89 4.70
CA SER A 82 -0.94 -7.13 5.29
C SER A 82 -2.04 -8.16 5.49
N HIS A 83 -1.73 -9.44 5.33
CA HIS A 83 -2.55 -10.52 5.86
C HIS A 83 -1.99 -10.99 7.21
N THR A 84 -2.82 -11.05 8.25
CA THR A 84 -2.38 -11.47 9.60
C THR A 84 -2.53 -12.98 9.85
N HIS A 85 -3.40 -13.67 9.09
CA HIS A 85 -3.75 -15.08 9.35
C HIS A 85 -3.65 -16.00 8.12
N SER A 86 -3.19 -15.47 6.98
CA SER A 86 -3.04 -16.22 5.72
C SER A 86 -1.72 -15.86 5.05
N GLU A 87 -1.34 -16.65 4.05
CA GLU A 87 -0.17 -16.35 3.22
C GLU A 87 -0.29 -14.97 2.56
N ALA A 88 0.87 -14.36 2.28
CA ALA A 88 1.01 -13.13 1.51
C ALA A 88 0.70 -13.39 0.02
N TYR A 89 -0.56 -13.69 -0.25
CA TYR A 89 -1.09 -13.96 -1.57
C TYR A 89 -2.46 -13.29 -1.72
N PRO A 90 -2.72 -12.55 -2.82
CA PRO A 90 -3.97 -11.83 -3.01
C PRO A 90 -5.20 -12.74 -2.88
N SER A 91 -6.11 -12.37 -1.98
CA SER A 91 -7.39 -13.03 -1.82
C SER A 91 -8.31 -12.76 -3.02
N THR A 92 -9.42 -13.51 -3.12
CA THR A 92 -10.44 -13.23 -4.14
C THR A 92 -11.06 -11.84 -3.98
N THR A 93 -11.10 -11.29 -2.76
CA THR A 93 -11.60 -9.94 -2.51
C THR A 93 -10.60 -8.90 -3.00
N ASP A 94 -9.32 -9.08 -2.74
CA ASP A 94 -8.25 -8.16 -3.18
C ASP A 94 -8.23 -8.07 -4.70
N ILE A 95 -8.23 -9.22 -5.39
CA ILE A 95 -8.26 -9.27 -6.87
C ILE A 95 -9.49 -8.53 -7.44
N ARG A 96 -10.65 -8.64 -6.78
CA ARG A 96 -11.90 -8.01 -7.23
C ARG A 96 -11.90 -6.50 -7.01
N LEU A 97 -11.29 -6.04 -5.92
CA LEU A 97 -11.27 -4.62 -5.52
C LEU A 97 -10.04 -3.88 -6.06
N ALA A 98 -9.03 -4.60 -6.54
CA ALA A 98 -7.81 -4.04 -7.09
C ALA A 98 -8.11 -3.02 -8.21
N ASN A 99 -7.51 -1.84 -8.07
CA ASN A 99 -7.59 -0.80 -9.08
C ASN A 99 -6.66 -1.14 -10.26
N PRO A 100 -7.14 -1.16 -11.51
CA PRO A 100 -6.32 -1.55 -12.66
C PRO A 100 -5.14 -0.62 -12.96
N TRP A 101 -5.08 0.56 -12.32
CA TRP A 101 -4.04 1.56 -12.53
C TRP A 101 -2.88 1.47 -11.54
N TYR A 102 -3.05 0.75 -10.43
CA TYR A 102 -2.07 0.67 -9.35
C TYR A 102 -1.77 -0.79 -9.01
N MET A 103 -0.56 -1.04 -8.52
CA MET A 103 -0.23 -2.34 -7.95
C MET A 103 -0.89 -2.48 -6.58
N ASP A 104 -1.29 -3.70 -6.23
CA ASP A 104 -1.75 -4.06 -4.90
C ASP A 104 -0.78 -5.10 -4.33
N ILE A 105 -0.14 -4.78 -3.20
CA ILE A 105 0.94 -5.58 -2.62
C ILE A 105 0.47 -6.12 -1.26
N VAL A 106 0.55 -7.44 -1.11
CA VAL A 106 0.29 -8.16 0.14
C VAL A 106 1.61 -8.55 0.80
#